data_AF-A0A970RDB6-F1
#
_entry.id   AF-A0A970RDB6-F1
#
_cell.length_a   1.000
_cell.length_b   1.000
_cell.length_c   1.000
_cell.angle_alpha   90.00
_cell.angle_beta   90.00
_cell.angle_gamma   90.00
#
_symmetry.space_group_name_H-M   'P 1'
#
loop_
_entity.id
_entity.type
_entity.pdbx_description
1 polymer ?
#
loop_
_entity_poly.entity_id
_entity_poly.type
_entity_poly.pdbx_seq_one_letter_code
_entity_poly.pdbx_strand_id
1 'polypeptide(L)' 'MQTLQIKISNTDFQKYNLDRKELKFTDLVDLISREYARQALLECNEIAEQEGFSKMTLDEINAEINNAKNNHR' A
#
# COMPACT_ATOMS: atom_id res chain seq x y z
N MET A 1 0.54 25.48 20.35
CA MET A 1 0.00 24.90 19.11
C MET A 1 0.02 25.96 18.03
N GLN A 2 0.37 25.60 16.80
CA GLN A 2 0.29 26.48 15.64
C GLN A 2 -0.76 25.93 14.68
N THR A 3 -1.49 26.82 14.00
CA THR A 3 -2.53 26.44 13.05
C THR A 3 -2.04 26.74 11.63
N LEU A 4 -2.08 25.73 10.75
CA LEU A 4 -1.79 25.86 9.33
C LEU A 4 -3.09 25.61 8.54
N GLN A 5 -3.44 26.54 7.64
CA GLN A 5 -4.55 26.36 6.72
C GLN A 5 -4.04 25.90 5.36
N ILE A 6 -4.63 24.83 4.82
CA ILE A 6 -4.25 24.24 3.54
C ILE A 6 -5.48 24.24 2.63
N LYS A 7 -5.31 24.67 1.37
CA LYS A 7 -6.34 24.53 0.34
C LYS A 7 -6.18 23.15 -0.30
N ILE A 8 -7.27 22.40 -0.36
CA ILE A 8 -7.34 21.07 -0.96
C ILE A 8 -8.45 21.04 -1.99
N SER A 9 -8.30 20.20 -3.02
CA SER A 9 -9.33 20.04 -4.04
C SER A 9 -10.55 19.32 -3.46
N ASN A 10 -11.73 19.53 -4.06
CA ASN A 10 -12.94 18.79 -3.66
C ASN A 10 -12.77 17.28 -3.84
N THR A 11 -12.01 16.87 -4.85
CA THR A 11 -11.72 15.45 -5.12
C THR A 11 -10.88 14.85 -4.00
N ASP A 12 -9.82 15.52 -3.56
CA ASP A 12 -8.98 15.05 -2.46
C ASP A 12 -9.73 15.08 -1.12
N PHE A 13 -10.56 16.11 -0.91
CA PHE A 13 -11.41 16.22 0.26
C PHE A 13 -12.34 15.00 0.43
N GLN A 14 -12.95 14.56 -0.68
CA GLN A 14 -13.78 13.35 -0.69
C GLN A 14 -12.93 12.08 -0.61
N LYS A 15 -11.84 11.98 -1.37
CA LYS A 15 -10.97 10.80 -1.42
C LYS A 15 -10.42 10.42 -0.05
N TYR A 16 -9.95 11.40 0.71
CA TYR A 16 -9.38 11.19 2.04
C TYR A 16 -10.41 11.29 3.16
N ASN A 17 -11.70 11.38 2.82
CA ASN A 17 -12.83 11.51 3.73
C ASN A 17 -12.57 12.57 4.81
N LEU A 18 -12.14 13.76 4.39
CA LEU A 18 -11.80 14.88 5.27
C LEU A 18 -13.07 15.62 5.73
N ASP A 19 -14.13 14.87 6.06
CA ASP A 19 -15.48 15.35 6.42
C ASP A 19 -15.54 16.19 7.70
N ARG A 20 -14.41 16.40 8.38
CA ARG A 20 -14.27 17.19 9.60
C ARG A 20 -13.65 18.56 9.32
N LYS A 21 -14.20 19.59 9.97
CA LYS A 21 -13.67 20.97 9.91
C LYS A 21 -12.27 21.11 10.52
N GLU A 22 -11.91 20.23 11.44
CA GLU A 22 -10.61 20.19 12.10
C GLU A 22 -10.09 18.75 12.17
N LEU A 23 -8.79 18.60 11.91
CA LEU A 23 -8.06 17.34 11.92
C LEU A 23 -6.74 17.58 12.65
N LYS A 24 -6.32 16.66 13.52
CA LYS A 24 -4.99 16.75 14.11
C LYS A 24 -3.95 16.43 13.04
N PHE A 25 -2.81 17.10 13.10
CA PHE A 25 -1.72 16.83 12.16
C PHE A 25 -1.29 15.35 12.18
N THR A 26 -1.30 14.70 13.34
CA THR A 26 -1.04 13.25 13.46
C THR A 26 -2.03 12.40 12.67
N ASP A 27 -3.31 12.74 12.71
CA ASP A 27 -4.35 12.01 11.99
C ASP A 27 -4.17 12.19 10.46
N LEU A 28 -3.74 13.38 10.03
CA LEU A 28 -3.39 13.64 8.63
C LEU A 28 -2.18 12.81 8.18
N VAL A 29 -1.13 12.74 9.01
CA VAL A 29 0.05 11.92 8.74
C VAL A 29 -0.35 10.45 8.59
N ASP A 30 -1.18 9.93 9.49
CA ASP A 30 -1.66 8.54 9.43
C ASP A 30 -2.47 8.25 8.16
N LEU A 31 -3.33 9.19 7.73
CA LEU A 31 -4.10 9.06 6.49
C LEU A 31 -3.18 9.00 5.26
N ILE A 32 -2.18 9.88 5.20
CA ILE A 32 -1.20 9.91 4.10
C ILE A 32 -0.38 8.61 4.08
N SER A 33 0.11 8.15 5.24
CA SER A 33 0.86 6.89 5.35
C SER A 33 0.05 5.69 4.87
N ARG A 34 -1.26 5.64 5.17
CA ARG A 34 -2.15 4.58 4.68
C ARG A 34 -2.34 4.61 3.17
N GLU A 35 -2.42 5.79 2.55
CA GLU A 35 -2.51 5.87 1.09
C GLU A 35 -1.22 5.39 0.41
N TYR A 36 -0.05 5.74 0.95
CA TYR A 36 1.22 5.21 0.43
C TYR A 36 1.30 3.69 0.57
N ALA A 37 0.88 3.13 1.71
CA ALA A 37 0.82 1.68 1.87
C ALA A 37 -0.13 1.03 0.87
N ARG A 38 -1.31 1.64 0.62
CA ARG A 38 -2.27 1.17 -0.39
C ARG A 38 -1.68 1.20 -1.80
N GLN A 39 -0.96 2.25 -2.16
CA GLN A 39 -0.29 2.37 -3.46
C GLN A 39 0.80 1.30 -3.62
N ALA A 40 1.64 1.11 -2.61
CA ALA A 40 2.67 0.08 -2.64
C ALA A 40 2.08 -1.33 -2.80
N LEU A 41 0.96 -1.63 -2.13
CA LEU A 41 0.27 -2.92 -2.30
C LEU A 41 -0.26 -3.13 -3.72
N LEU A 42 -0.78 -2.07 -4.36
CA LEU A 42 -1.24 -2.14 -5.75
C LEU A 42 -0.06 -2.41 -6.70
N GLU A 43 1.04 -1.69 -6.51
CA GLU A 43 2.26 -1.88 -7.30
C GLU A 43 2.82 -3.31 -7.14
N CYS A 44 2.84 -3.85 -5.91
CA CYS A 44 3.23 -5.24 -5.68
C CYS A 44 2.34 -6.24 -6.44
N ASN A 45 1.03 -5.98 -6.49
CA ASN A 45 0.12 -6.83 -7.27
C ASN A 45 0.38 -6.72 -8.78
N GLU A 46 0.61 -5.52 -9.30
CA GLU A 46 0.95 -5.31 -10.72
C GLU A 46 2.24 -6.05 -11.09
N ILE A 47 3.28 -5.98 -10.25
CA ILE A 47 4.53 -6.72 -10.44
C ILE A 47 4.25 -8.22 -10.40
N ALA A 48 3.47 -8.71 -9.44
CA ALA A 48 3.13 -10.13 -9.34
C ALA A 48 2.34 -10.63 -10.57
N GLU A 49 1.51 -9.79 -11.18
CA GLU A 49 0.83 -10.09 -12.43
C GLU A 49 1.80 -10.16 -13.61
N GLN A 50 2.70 -9.19 -13.74
CA GLN A 50 3.69 -9.09 -14.81
C GLN A 50 4.69 -10.24 -14.81
N GLU A 51 5.22 -10.58 -13.63
CA GLU A 51 6.20 -11.67 -13.45
C GLU A 51 5.53 -13.05 -13.41
N GLY A 52 4.20 -13.12 -13.53
CA GLY A 52 3.45 -14.38 -13.55
C GLY A 52 3.27 -15.04 -12.18
N PHE A 53 3.79 -14.44 -11.10
CA PHE A 53 3.60 -14.92 -9.72
C PHE A 53 2.12 -15.01 -9.32
N SER A 54 1.27 -14.14 -9.85
CA SER A 54 -0.19 -14.15 -9.65
C SER A 54 -0.86 -15.47 -10.05
N LYS A 55 -0.24 -16.25 -10.94
CA LYS A 55 -0.78 -17.52 -11.46
C LYS A 55 -0.18 -18.74 -10.77
N MET A 56 0.82 -18.54 -9.91
CA MET A 56 1.57 -19.62 -9.28
C MET A 56 0.71 -20.27 -8.20
N THR A 57 0.60 -21.59 -8.25
CA THR A 57 -0.09 -22.37 -7.23
C THR A 57 0.77 -22.50 -5.98
N LEU A 58 0.13 -22.76 -4.83
CA LEU A 58 0.86 -23.03 -3.58
C LEU A 58 1.83 -24.20 -3.72
N ASP A 59 1.51 -25.20 -4.53
CA ASP A 59 2.37 -26.37 -4.76
C ASP A 59 3.65 -26.00 -5.53
N GLU A 60 3.53 -25.16 -6.56
CA GLU A 60 4.68 -24.62 -7.32
C GLU A 60 5.58 -23.75 -6.44
N ILE A 61 4.98 -22.87 -5.61
CA ILE A 61 5.72 -22.06 -4.63
C ILE A 61 6.48 -22.95 -3.65
N ASN A 62 5.83 -23.97 -3.10
CA ASN A 62 6.46 -24.89 -2.15
C ASN A 62 7.59 -25.71 -2.80
N ALA A 63 7.41 -26.12 -4.05
CA ALA A 63 8.45 -26.82 -4.81
C ALA A 63 9.69 -25.94 -4.99
N GLU A 64 9.52 -24.67 -5.33
CA GLU A 64 10.62 -23.72 -5.50
C GLU A 64 11.36 -23.45 -4.18
N ILE A 65 10.64 -23.24 -3.08
CA ILE A 65 11.22 -23.06 -1.74
C ILE A 65 12.05 -24.28 -1.32
N ASN A 66 11.52 -25.49 -1.53
CA ASN A 66 12.21 -26.73 -1.17
C ASN A 66 13.45 -26.96 -2.04
N ASN A 67 13.38 -26.63 -3.33
CA ASN A 67 14.51 -26.72 -4.24
C ASN A 67 15.62 -25.73 -3.83
N ALA A 68 15.27 -24.49 -3.52
CA ALA A 68 16.22 -23.47 -3.04
C ALA A 68 16.93 -23.91 -1.74
N LYS A 69 16.20 -24.50 -0.79
CA LYS A 69 16.74 -25.04 0.48
C LYS A 69 17.67 -26.23 0.27
N ASN A 70 17.37 -27.10 -0.69
CA ASN A 70 18.19 -28.28 -0.98
C ASN A 70 19.44 -27.95 -1.79
N ASN A 71 19.40 -26.93 -2.66
CA ASN A 71 20.56 -26.48 -3.45
C ASN A 71 21.55 -25.58 -2.68
N HIS A 72 21.15 -25.05 -1.51
CA HIS A 72 22.04 -24.28 -0.63
C HIS A 72 22.65 -25.13 0.50
N ARG A 73 22.69 -26.46 0.34
CA ARG A 73 23.36 -27.41 1.23
C ARG A 73 24.57 -28.06 0.57
#